data_AF-A0A4C1ZXI5-F1
#
_entry.id   AF-A0A4C1ZXI5-F1
#
_cell.length_a   1.000
_cell.length_b   1.000
_cell.length_c   1.000
_cell.angle_alpha   90.00
_cell.angle_beta   90.00
_cell.angle_gamma   90.00
#
_symmetry.space_group_name_H-M   'P 1'
#
loop_
_entity.id
_entity.type
_entity.pdbx_description
1 polymer ?
#
loop_
_entity_poly.entity_id
_entity_poly.type
_entity_poly.pdbx_seq_one_letter_code
_entity_poly.pdbx_strand_id
1 'polypeptide(L)'
;MARVWRVMSAFRPVSESSAGPFLFCQPTGGRVKDFPVVHYHIIRGAPASDVLFLPKRLKIYRPTPLSRAHVGATTTLIRAHSRTTAQCPPGCGATAAYSCFDKLTAHVHCFNMPSRSEWMWAKSPNYNNSLDKKYPYSEVPFLGAYKLIKIPPPNTLVELIDYWGEGRITADEGISGYVDSYNVNHEYQTVSNGPDRGRKIPNRIPVIGYTNCDTGAYIRNDSVANVTLMGAPINTSCAADVARMVSAAVGRVFVFGFDGNSADIENLEKALATKHLSYCPGYDMSSDLKSVTLFNSYRAYVNRRELEQQLYYNISSELYDDAVAVSQSLIRSDNTAVVAKVVDDCLKDGVKELIPYAYRLWQAGETDVVSEHFPMIFKSLFTSEAVRIVNAIHDVALKLDEHVDKDGDSALLGSGADRTSLRHGWVFVPVWRDGKTYFKIQNPERNMVLKLHFYTDSHGEKPAWGAPLSITEHRTYFELEAGLVNNDLAFFIKNVEFGLSLKLKPKEKDEDEWRVIGDASSAGGQPWRIQSLNRRPNSHTPEAGDTQEESAE
;
A
#
# COMPACT_ATOMS: atom_id res chain seq x y z
N MET A 1 -38.03 52.73 38.82
CA MET A 1 -38.20 51.46 39.58
C MET A 1 -37.02 50.58 39.21
N ALA A 2 -35.88 50.69 39.89
CA ALA A 2 -35.45 50.02 41.14
C ALA A 2 -34.33 49.02 40.74
N ARG A 3 -33.15 48.93 41.36
CA ARG A 3 -32.47 49.71 42.40
C ARG A 3 -30.97 49.35 42.31
N VAL A 4 -30.15 50.35 42.59
CA VAL A 4 -28.69 50.36 42.83
C VAL A 4 -28.21 49.23 43.76
N TRP A 5 -27.04 48.63 43.51
CA TRP A 5 -26.06 48.28 44.56
C TRP A 5 -24.62 48.51 44.07
N ARG A 6 -23.91 49.33 44.85
CA ARG A 6 -22.52 49.76 44.74
C ARG A 6 -21.88 49.30 46.05
N VAL A 7 -20.80 48.53 46.02
CA VAL A 7 -19.97 48.29 47.22
C VAL A 7 -18.51 48.50 46.84
N MET A 8 -17.93 49.52 47.46
CA MET A 8 -16.49 49.68 47.61
C MET A 8 -16.04 48.84 48.81
N SER A 9 -14.86 48.23 48.71
CA SER A 9 -13.99 48.06 49.87
C SER A 9 -12.53 47.98 49.40
N ALA A 10 -11.78 48.97 49.87
CA ALA A 10 -10.33 49.07 49.75
C ALA A 10 -9.65 48.16 50.78
N PHE A 11 -8.55 47.51 50.41
CA PHE A 11 -7.51 47.06 51.33
C PHE A 11 -6.16 46.94 50.61
N ARG A 12 -5.18 47.70 51.09
CA ARG A 12 -3.72 47.52 51.05
C ARG A 12 -3.20 48.20 52.35
N PRO A 13 -1.97 47.96 52.85
CA PRO A 13 -0.94 46.99 52.48
C PRO A 13 -0.35 46.22 53.69
N VAL A 14 0.46 45.17 53.47
CA VAL A 14 1.60 44.86 54.36
C VAL A 14 2.79 44.41 53.51
N SER A 15 3.93 45.03 53.79
CA SER A 15 5.28 44.78 53.32
C SER A 15 5.86 43.49 53.91
N GLU A 16 6.63 42.75 53.14
CA GLU A 16 7.78 42.03 53.71
C GLU A 16 8.90 41.84 52.69
N SER A 17 10.05 42.31 53.13
CA SER A 17 11.38 42.22 52.53
C SER A 17 12.06 40.91 52.93
N SER A 18 12.77 40.27 52.01
CA SER A 18 14.05 39.55 52.29
C SER A 18 14.60 39.07 50.93
N ALA A 19 15.69 39.66 50.46
CA ALA A 19 17.08 39.27 50.71
C ALA A 19 17.51 38.09 49.82
N GLY A 20 18.62 38.30 49.09
CA GLY A 20 19.14 37.47 48.01
C GLY A 20 19.66 36.07 48.42
N PRO A 21 20.48 35.40 47.57
CA PRO A 21 21.74 35.99 47.12
C PRO A 21 22.05 35.81 45.62
N PHE A 22 22.81 36.77 45.11
CA PHE A 22 23.67 36.62 43.94
C PHE A 22 24.75 35.58 44.23
N LEU A 23 25.01 34.69 43.26
CA LEU A 23 26.26 33.94 43.18
C LEU A 23 26.78 33.99 41.74
N PHE A 24 27.90 34.69 41.59
CA PHE A 24 28.80 34.64 40.45
C PHE A 24 29.34 33.22 40.27
N CYS A 25 29.40 32.73 39.03
CA CYS A 25 30.36 31.70 38.65
C CYS A 25 31.11 32.15 37.39
N GLN A 26 32.41 32.41 37.56
CA GLN A 26 33.39 32.46 36.48
C GLN A 26 33.62 31.05 35.90
N PRO A 27 34.09 30.93 34.64
CA PRO A 27 34.35 29.65 34.01
C PRO A 27 35.75 29.14 34.36
N THR A 28 35.84 28.02 35.07
CA THR A 28 37.08 27.25 35.17
C THR A 28 37.05 26.08 34.19
N GLY A 29 37.97 26.13 33.23
CA GLY A 29 38.21 25.03 32.29
C GLY A 29 38.66 23.75 32.99
N GLY A 30 38.15 22.63 32.49
CA GLY A 30 38.56 21.29 32.90
C GLY A 30 38.34 20.31 31.75
N ARG A 31 39.40 19.61 31.36
CA ARG A 31 39.43 18.60 30.29
C ARG A 31 38.52 17.42 30.66
N VAL A 32 37.63 17.02 29.76
CA VAL A 32 36.87 15.77 29.87
C VAL A 32 37.77 14.61 29.42
N LYS A 33 38.10 13.72 30.35
CA LYS A 33 38.61 12.36 30.09
C LYS A 33 37.50 11.36 30.38
N ASP A 34 37.42 10.36 29.49
CA ASP A 34 36.85 9.03 29.68
C ASP A 34 35.34 8.90 29.94
N PHE A 35 34.58 8.57 28.89
CA PHE A 35 33.25 7.97 29.00
C PHE A 35 33.37 6.45 29.24
N PRO A 36 32.57 5.85 30.15
CA PRO A 36 32.53 4.41 30.30
C PRO A 36 31.72 3.76 29.16
N VAL A 37 32.33 2.79 28.49
CA VAL A 37 31.66 1.87 27.56
C VAL A 37 30.84 0.87 28.39
N VAL A 38 29.52 0.82 28.17
CA VAL A 38 28.65 -0.21 28.73
C VAL A 38 28.52 -1.35 27.74
N HIS A 39 29.02 -2.53 28.09
CA HIS A 39 28.78 -3.76 27.35
C HIS A 39 27.48 -4.43 27.84
N TYR A 40 26.56 -4.70 26.93
CA TYR A 40 25.36 -5.50 27.20
C TYR A 40 25.62 -6.97 26.83
N HIS A 41 25.36 -7.89 27.75
CA HIS A 41 25.25 -9.32 27.47
C HIS A 41 23.77 -9.66 27.26
N ILE A 42 23.42 -10.12 26.05
CA ILE A 42 22.10 -10.68 25.76
C ILE A 42 22.16 -12.18 26.10
N ILE A 43 21.43 -12.61 27.13
CA ILE A 43 21.18 -14.03 27.40
C ILE A 43 19.90 -14.41 26.66
N ARG A 44 19.99 -15.31 25.68
CA ARG A 44 18.83 -15.88 24.97
C ARG A 44 18.26 -17.06 25.77
N GLY A 45 16.95 -17.00 26.05
CA GLY A 45 16.15 -18.18 26.42
C GLY A 45 15.49 -18.13 27.80
N ALA A 46 14.35 -17.44 27.92
CA ALA A 46 13.26 -17.78 28.85
C ALA A 46 11.97 -17.01 28.47
N PRO A 47 10.75 -17.54 28.70
CA PRO A 47 9.50 -16.98 28.20
C PRO A 47 9.02 -15.75 28.97
N ALA A 48 8.28 -14.87 28.28
CA ALA A 48 7.71 -13.65 28.81
C ALA A 48 6.46 -13.90 29.66
N SER A 49 6.65 -13.98 30.97
CA SER A 49 5.65 -13.60 31.97
C SER A 49 6.38 -13.28 33.27
N ASP A 50 6.09 -12.11 33.82
CA ASP A 50 6.58 -11.57 35.10
C ASP A 50 7.97 -10.91 35.10
N VAL A 51 8.01 -9.63 34.68
CA VAL A 51 9.00 -8.68 35.23
C VAL A 51 8.30 -7.37 35.58
N LEU A 52 7.94 -7.25 36.87
CA LEU A 52 7.61 -5.99 37.54
C LEU A 52 8.92 -5.22 37.82
N PHE A 53 8.99 -3.95 37.40
CA PHE A 53 10.07 -3.05 37.81
C PHE A 53 9.59 -2.05 38.86
N LEU A 54 10.18 -2.12 40.06
CA LEU A 54 10.20 -1.04 41.05
C LEU A 54 11.66 -0.64 41.32
N PRO A 55 12.00 0.66 41.49
CA PRO A 55 13.38 1.10 41.57
C PRO A 55 13.85 1.23 43.02
N LYS A 56 14.89 0.51 43.45
CA LYS A 56 15.68 0.92 44.63
C LYS A 56 17.18 0.59 44.53
N ARG A 57 17.95 1.69 44.55
CA ARG A 57 19.24 1.95 45.22
C ARG A 57 20.48 1.12 44.84
N LEU A 58 21.44 1.83 44.27
CA LEU A 58 22.87 1.50 44.23
C LEU A 58 23.40 1.10 45.62
N LYS A 59 24.14 -0.01 45.68
CA LYS A 59 25.18 -0.26 46.68
C LYS A 59 26.49 -0.63 45.98
N ILE A 60 27.53 0.11 46.36
CA ILE A 60 28.93 -0.10 45.97
C ILE A 60 29.48 -1.27 46.78
N TYR A 61 30.14 -2.24 46.13
CA TYR A 61 30.95 -3.25 46.80
C TYR A 61 32.35 -3.32 46.18
N ARG A 62 33.38 -3.34 47.05
CA ARG A 62 34.81 -3.51 46.74
C ARG A 62 35.16 -4.99 46.49
N PRO A 63 36.23 -5.30 45.74
CA PRO A 63 36.51 -6.64 45.23
C PRO A 63 37.56 -7.41 46.06
N THR A 64 37.50 -8.75 46.07
CA THR A 64 38.62 -9.76 46.08
C THR A 64 38.07 -11.19 46.32
N PRO A 65 38.80 -12.31 46.08
CA PRO A 65 39.25 -12.81 44.77
C PRO A 65 39.01 -14.34 44.54
N LEU A 66 39.10 -14.76 43.26
CA LEU A 66 39.54 -16.06 42.70
C LEU A 66 39.11 -17.40 43.33
N SER A 67 38.47 -18.26 42.52
CA SER A 67 38.82 -19.69 42.43
C SER A 67 38.50 -20.29 41.03
N ARG A 68 39.24 -21.36 40.70
CA ARG A 68 39.46 -22.02 39.39
C ARG A 68 38.35 -23.00 38.94
N ALA A 69 38.20 -23.15 37.62
CA ALA A 69 38.25 -24.41 36.80
C ALA A 69 37.44 -24.23 35.49
N HIS A 70 38.06 -24.21 34.29
CA HIS A 70 38.11 -25.29 33.27
C HIS A 70 36.75 -25.96 33.01
N VAL A 71 36.13 -25.91 31.82
CA VAL A 71 36.48 -26.50 30.50
C VAL A 71 35.61 -25.77 29.45
N GLY A 72 36.12 -25.18 28.35
CA GLY A 72 36.43 -25.86 27.09
C GLY A 72 35.28 -25.75 26.08
N ALA A 73 35.27 -24.72 25.24
CA ALA A 73 34.46 -24.69 24.01
C ALA A 73 35.11 -23.79 22.94
N THR A 74 35.43 -24.42 21.82
CA THR A 74 35.94 -23.91 20.55
C THR A 74 35.16 -22.70 20.03
N THR A 75 35.85 -21.58 19.82
CA THR A 75 35.32 -20.42 19.09
C THR A 75 35.67 -20.55 17.61
N THR A 76 34.66 -20.83 16.77
CA THR A 76 34.78 -20.71 15.32
C THR A 76 34.68 -19.25 14.94
N LEU A 77 35.80 -18.67 14.50
CA LEU A 77 35.90 -17.31 14.00
C LEU A 77 35.46 -17.30 12.52
N ILE A 78 34.20 -16.96 12.24
CA ILE A 78 33.78 -16.65 10.86
C ILE A 78 34.28 -15.25 10.53
N ARG A 79 35.40 -15.22 9.81
CA ARG A 79 36.03 -14.02 9.26
C ARG A 79 35.42 -13.76 7.88
N ALA A 80 34.43 -12.88 7.79
CA ALA A 80 33.94 -12.40 6.50
C ALA A 80 34.95 -11.40 5.92
N HIS A 81 35.68 -11.84 4.89
CA HIS A 81 36.44 -10.98 4.01
C HIS A 81 35.49 -10.28 3.04
N SER A 82 35.43 -8.94 3.07
CA SER A 82 35.10 -8.16 1.87
C SER A 82 36.38 -7.46 1.41
N ARG A 83 36.89 -7.88 0.24
CA ARG A 83 37.84 -7.09 -0.54
C ARG A 83 37.10 -6.56 -1.76
N THR A 84 37.29 -5.27 -1.94
CA THR A 84 36.84 -4.32 -2.95
C THR A 84 37.27 -4.67 -4.37
N THR A 85 36.58 -4.13 -5.38
CA THR A 85 37.15 -3.16 -6.34
C THR A 85 36.11 -2.69 -7.36
N ALA A 86 35.79 -1.39 -7.35
CA ALA A 86 35.30 -0.67 -8.52
C ALA A 86 36.21 0.55 -8.71
N GLN A 87 36.91 0.59 -9.84
CA GLN A 87 37.82 1.67 -10.23
C GLN A 87 37.01 2.83 -10.81
N CYS A 88 37.28 4.06 -10.37
CA CYS A 88 36.91 5.28 -11.10
C CYS A 88 38.01 5.64 -12.11
N PRO A 89 37.66 6.19 -13.29
CA PRO A 89 38.64 6.62 -14.29
C PRO A 89 39.35 7.92 -13.87
N PRO A 90 40.61 8.14 -14.31
CA PRO A 90 41.41 9.29 -13.91
C PRO A 90 41.02 10.54 -14.72
N GLY A 91 40.61 11.61 -14.05
CA GLY A 91 40.36 12.89 -14.74
C GLY A 91 39.56 13.99 -14.02
N CYS A 92 38.97 13.75 -12.85
CA CYS A 92 38.21 14.79 -12.14
C CYS A 92 39.00 15.36 -10.96
N GLY A 93 39.31 16.65 -11.04
CA GLY A 93 40.07 17.40 -10.05
C GLY A 93 39.46 17.40 -8.65
N ALA A 94 40.34 17.35 -7.66
CA ALA A 94 40.04 17.37 -6.25
C ALA A 94 39.62 18.77 -5.77
N THR A 95 38.33 19.12 -5.91
CA THR A 95 37.65 20.17 -5.12
C THR A 95 36.13 20.10 -5.37
N ALA A 96 35.47 18.99 -4.98
CA ALA A 96 33.99 18.93 -4.96
C ALA A 96 33.40 17.79 -4.08
N ALA A 97 34.18 17.15 -3.20
CA ALA A 97 33.73 15.96 -2.45
C ALA A 97 33.64 16.16 -0.93
N TYR A 98 33.67 17.41 -0.44
CA TYR A 98 33.60 17.75 0.99
C TYR A 98 32.42 18.66 1.38
N SER A 99 31.35 18.74 0.58
CA SER A 99 30.18 19.58 0.94
C SER A 99 28.84 18.86 1.06
N CYS A 100 28.79 17.52 0.99
CA CYS A 100 27.51 16.79 1.02
C CYS A 100 27.40 15.67 2.07
N PHE A 101 28.34 15.55 3.01
CA PHE A 101 28.31 14.47 4.02
C PHE A 101 28.37 14.93 5.49
N ASP A 102 28.18 16.22 5.77
CA ASP A 102 28.21 16.79 7.13
C ASP A 102 26.86 17.37 7.63
N LYS A 103 25.71 16.96 7.06
CA LYS A 103 24.38 17.46 7.48
C LYS A 103 23.41 16.43 8.06
N LEU A 104 23.88 15.24 8.46
CA LEU A 104 23.02 14.19 9.04
C LEU A 104 23.60 13.54 10.30
N THR A 105 24.41 14.27 11.07
CA THR A 105 24.42 14.07 12.51
C THR A 105 23.16 14.70 13.07
N ALA A 106 22.30 13.88 13.67
CA ALA A 106 21.20 14.32 14.51
C ALA A 106 21.73 15.24 15.63
N HIS A 107 21.82 16.53 15.33
CA HIS A 107 21.70 17.54 16.35
C HIS A 107 20.28 17.39 16.87
N VAL A 108 20.16 16.74 18.03
CA VAL A 108 19.11 17.06 18.99
C VAL A 108 19.28 18.55 19.26
N HIS A 109 18.72 19.39 18.39
CA HIS A 109 18.39 20.74 18.75
C HIS A 109 17.47 20.55 19.94
N CYS A 110 17.97 20.88 21.13
CA CYS A 110 17.10 21.31 22.20
C CYS A 110 16.31 22.47 21.59
N PHE A 111 15.12 22.17 21.06
CA PHE A 111 14.17 23.19 20.66
C PHE A 111 14.00 24.04 21.90
N ASN A 112 14.47 25.29 21.83
CA ASN A 112 14.29 26.24 22.91
C ASN A 112 12.80 26.56 22.89
N MET A 113 12.03 25.71 23.56
CA MET A 113 10.58 25.78 23.60
C MET A 113 10.21 27.11 24.25
N PRO A 114 9.26 27.87 23.66
CA PRO A 114 8.80 29.09 24.30
C PRO A 114 8.29 28.74 25.69
N SER A 115 8.78 29.48 26.67
CA SER A 115 8.21 29.45 28.01
C SER A 115 6.75 29.90 27.95
N ARG A 116 5.97 29.52 28.96
CA ARG A 116 4.60 30.01 29.14
C ARG A 116 4.54 31.54 29.05
N SER A 117 5.53 32.24 29.61
CA SER A 117 5.61 33.70 29.55
C SER A 117 5.76 34.20 28.12
N GLU A 118 6.70 33.65 27.35
CA GLU A 118 6.89 34.03 25.94
C GLU A 118 5.62 33.79 25.12
N TRP A 119 4.98 32.64 25.30
CA TRP A 119 3.73 32.33 24.62
C TRP A 119 2.58 33.27 25.02
N MET A 120 2.45 33.62 26.30
CA MET A 120 1.41 34.56 26.76
C MET A 120 1.55 35.94 26.12
N TRP A 121 2.79 36.39 25.90
CA TRP A 121 3.11 37.69 25.29
C TRP A 121 3.25 37.64 23.76
N ALA A 122 3.20 36.45 23.16
CA ALA A 122 3.19 36.29 21.71
C ALA A 122 1.96 36.97 21.11
N LYS A 123 2.15 37.58 19.94
CA LYS A 123 1.04 38.20 19.18
C LYS A 123 0.00 37.15 18.81
N SER A 124 -1.25 37.58 18.71
CA SER A 124 -2.36 36.74 18.26
C SER A 124 -2.10 36.10 16.88
N PRO A 125 -2.76 34.97 16.59
CA PRO A 125 -2.64 34.32 15.30
C PRO A 125 -2.95 35.27 14.14
N ASN A 126 -2.33 35.01 13.01
CA ASN A 126 -2.63 35.71 11.77
C ASN A 126 -3.80 35.01 11.06
N TYR A 127 -4.94 35.67 10.99
CA TYR A 127 -6.13 35.17 10.29
C TYR A 127 -6.33 35.83 8.91
N ASN A 128 -5.35 36.60 8.43
CA ASN A 128 -5.34 37.06 7.05
C ASN A 128 -4.88 35.96 6.08
N ASN A 129 -4.20 34.93 6.59
CA ASN A 129 -3.68 33.78 5.84
C ASN A 129 -4.15 32.42 6.40
N SER A 130 -5.05 32.42 7.38
CA SER A 130 -5.66 31.25 8.01
C SER A 130 -7.14 31.51 8.22
N LEU A 131 -8.01 30.51 8.04
CA LEU A 131 -9.43 30.66 8.34
C LEU A 131 -9.65 30.59 9.85
N ASP A 132 -10.32 31.59 10.43
CA ASP A 132 -10.68 31.56 11.86
C ASP A 132 -11.81 30.56 12.12
N LYS A 133 -11.49 29.48 12.83
CA LYS A 133 -12.44 28.38 13.10
C LYS A 133 -13.28 28.70 14.34
N LYS A 134 -14.48 28.12 14.40
CA LYS A 134 -15.48 28.42 15.45
C LYS A 134 -15.02 28.13 16.89
N TYR A 135 -14.11 27.17 17.10
CA TYR A 135 -13.64 26.79 18.43
C TYR A 135 -12.10 26.76 18.50
N PRO A 136 -11.41 27.92 18.34
CA PRO A 136 -9.96 27.97 18.36
C PRO A 136 -9.45 28.04 19.80
N TYR A 137 -8.51 27.16 20.17
CA TYR A 137 -7.85 27.18 21.49
C TYR A 137 -6.45 27.84 21.43
N SER A 138 -6.25 28.70 20.42
CA SER A 138 -5.01 29.43 20.14
C SER A 138 -4.61 30.43 21.22
N GLU A 139 -5.59 30.99 21.91
CA GLU A 139 -5.41 32.05 22.92
C GLU A 139 -5.53 31.53 24.35
N VAL A 140 -5.69 30.21 24.54
CA VAL A 140 -5.83 29.59 25.86
C VAL A 140 -4.73 28.55 26.10
N PRO A 141 -4.20 28.45 27.34
CA PRO A 141 -3.22 27.41 27.71
C PRO A 141 -3.90 26.03 27.83
N PHE A 142 -3.11 24.98 28.09
CA PHE A 142 -3.64 23.65 28.43
C PHE A 142 -4.48 23.71 29.73
N LEU A 143 -5.51 22.86 29.81
CA LEU A 143 -6.58 22.74 30.83
C LEU A 143 -6.48 23.53 32.16
N GLY A 144 -7.60 24.16 32.55
CA GLY A 144 -7.85 24.62 33.94
C GLY A 144 -8.73 25.86 34.09
N ALA A 145 -8.91 26.66 33.03
CA ALA A 145 -9.54 27.99 33.13
C ALA A 145 -10.84 28.18 32.30
N TYR A 146 -11.28 27.22 31.49
CA TYR A 146 -12.39 27.41 30.54
C TYR A 146 -13.27 26.18 30.32
N LYS A 147 -14.55 26.42 29.98
CA LYS A 147 -15.50 25.39 29.55
C LYS A 147 -15.19 24.96 28.12
N LEU A 148 -14.68 23.74 27.95
CA LEU A 148 -14.32 23.19 26.64
C LEU A 148 -15.56 22.63 25.92
N ILE A 149 -15.61 22.85 24.60
CA ILE A 149 -16.59 22.26 23.70
C ILE A 149 -15.83 21.30 22.81
N LYS A 150 -16.09 20.00 22.92
CA LYS A 150 -15.47 19.05 22.00
C LYS A 150 -15.91 19.34 20.56
N ILE A 151 -14.98 19.32 19.63
CA ILE A 151 -15.20 19.40 18.19
C ILE A 151 -15.13 18.01 17.54
N PRO A 152 -15.78 17.80 16.40
CA PRO A 152 -16.85 18.64 15.85
C PRO A 152 -18.16 18.35 16.59
N PRO A 153 -19.27 19.12 16.43
CA PRO A 153 -20.59 18.73 16.97
C PRO A 153 -20.96 17.26 16.66
N PRO A 154 -21.84 16.62 17.45
CA PRO A 154 -22.28 15.25 17.18
C PRO A 154 -22.77 15.09 15.73
N ASN A 155 -22.46 13.95 15.10
CA ASN A 155 -22.84 13.60 13.72
C ASN A 155 -22.24 14.50 12.63
N THR A 156 -21.15 15.20 12.92
CA THR A 156 -20.37 15.95 11.92
C THR A 156 -18.91 15.53 11.98
N LEU A 157 -18.12 15.90 10.97
CA LEU A 157 -16.68 15.63 10.90
C LEU A 157 -15.90 16.94 10.93
N VAL A 158 -14.71 16.91 11.54
CA VAL A 158 -13.66 17.89 11.27
C VAL A 158 -12.99 17.48 9.97
N GLU A 159 -12.95 18.39 9.01
CA GLU A 159 -12.37 18.09 7.69
C GLU A 159 -10.87 17.82 7.78
N LEU A 160 -10.13 18.66 8.50
CA LEU A 160 -8.67 18.58 8.56
C LEU A 160 -8.12 18.93 9.96
N ILE A 161 -7.35 17.99 10.49
CA ILE A 161 -6.41 18.22 11.59
C ILE A 161 -4.98 18.16 11.04
N ASP A 162 -4.20 19.20 11.28
CA ASP A 162 -2.76 19.21 11.04
C ASP A 162 -2.02 18.95 12.36
N TYR A 163 -1.55 17.72 12.53
CA TYR A 163 -0.89 17.28 13.75
C TYR A 163 0.57 17.73 13.74
N TRP A 164 0.95 18.44 14.79
CA TRP A 164 2.16 19.25 14.85
C TRP A 164 2.18 20.46 13.91
N GLY A 165 1.02 20.80 13.34
CA GLY A 165 0.84 21.96 12.48
C GLY A 165 1.06 23.29 13.21
N GLU A 166 1.42 24.31 12.43
CA GLU A 166 1.59 25.69 12.89
C GLU A 166 0.73 26.68 12.08
N GLY A 167 -0.22 26.17 11.29
CA GLY A 167 -0.92 26.91 10.25
C GLY A 167 -0.12 26.96 8.95
N ARG A 168 -0.67 27.63 7.92
CA ARG A 168 0.01 27.77 6.64
C ARG A 168 1.23 28.69 6.75
N ILE A 169 2.40 28.13 6.45
CA ILE A 169 3.65 28.88 6.35
C ILE A 169 4.11 28.82 4.89
N THR A 170 4.45 29.97 4.33
CA THR A 170 5.08 30.08 3.01
C THR A 170 6.50 30.60 3.22
N ALA A 171 7.48 29.79 2.84
CA ALA A 171 8.90 30.09 2.91
C ALA A 171 9.58 29.75 1.59
N ASP A 172 10.84 30.15 1.43
CA ASP A 172 11.62 29.90 0.21
C ASP A 172 11.83 28.39 -0.04
N GLU A 173 11.89 27.61 1.04
CA GLU A 173 12.02 26.15 0.98
C GLU A 173 10.73 25.43 0.57
N GLY A 174 9.59 26.13 0.58
CA GLY A 174 8.29 25.57 0.24
C GLY A 174 7.17 25.98 1.19
N ILE A 175 6.02 25.32 1.04
CA ILE A 175 4.82 25.56 1.82
C ILE A 175 4.61 24.41 2.80
N SER A 176 4.36 24.74 4.08
CA SER A 176 3.90 23.79 5.10
C SER A 176 2.56 24.21 5.69
N GLY A 177 1.82 23.23 6.20
CA GLY A 177 0.51 23.43 6.83
C GLY A 177 -0.58 24.00 5.91
N TYR A 178 -1.73 24.30 6.51
CA TYR A 178 -2.96 24.57 5.77
C TYR A 178 -3.70 25.81 6.27
N VAL A 179 -4.43 26.47 5.36
CA VAL A 179 -5.28 27.63 5.69
C VAL A 179 -6.48 27.19 6.53
N ASP A 180 -7.06 26.03 6.22
CA ASP A 180 -8.36 25.58 6.73
C ASP A 180 -8.27 24.40 7.71
N SER A 181 -7.28 24.39 8.60
CA SER A 181 -7.07 23.32 9.59
C SER A 181 -7.30 23.78 11.03
N TYR A 182 -7.55 22.81 11.91
CA TYR A 182 -7.11 22.94 13.30
C TYR A 182 -5.71 22.35 13.46
N ASN A 183 -4.87 22.99 14.27
CA ASN A 183 -3.47 22.64 14.41
C ASN A 183 -3.20 22.05 15.79
N VAL A 184 -2.86 20.77 15.89
CA VAL A 184 -2.48 20.17 17.18
C VAL A 184 -1.02 20.47 17.45
N ASN A 185 -0.70 21.08 18.60
CA ASN A 185 0.70 21.35 18.94
C ASN A 185 0.91 21.48 20.45
N HIS A 186 2.17 21.57 20.88
CA HIS A 186 2.53 21.83 22.27
C HIS A 186 1.88 23.14 22.77
N GLU A 187 1.44 23.13 24.03
CA GLU A 187 0.64 24.20 24.63
C GLU A 187 1.29 25.59 24.67
N TYR A 188 2.61 25.67 24.53
CA TYR A 188 3.35 26.94 24.45
C TYR A 188 4.05 27.13 23.10
N GLN A 189 3.82 26.25 22.13
CA GLN A 189 4.39 26.45 20.80
C GLN A 189 3.83 27.71 20.15
N THR A 190 4.74 28.47 19.57
CA THR A 190 4.49 29.59 18.65
C THR A 190 4.98 29.20 17.27
N VAL A 191 4.50 29.86 16.22
CA VAL A 191 4.97 29.64 14.84
C VAL A 191 6.50 29.73 14.78
N SER A 192 7.15 28.71 14.26
CA SER A 192 8.59 28.50 14.37
C SER A 192 9.39 29.25 13.31
N ASN A 193 8.82 29.46 12.12
CA ASN A 193 9.47 30.05 10.96
C ASN A 193 8.49 30.91 10.11
N GLY A 194 9.01 31.48 9.02
CA GLY A 194 8.24 32.31 8.10
C GLY A 194 7.81 33.68 8.66
N PRO A 195 6.92 34.40 7.93
CA PRO A 195 6.51 35.76 8.27
C PRO A 195 5.78 35.91 9.61
N ASP A 196 5.15 34.83 10.07
CA ASP A 196 4.38 34.81 11.33
C ASP A 196 5.18 34.24 12.51
N ARG A 197 6.49 34.03 12.35
CA ARG A 197 7.37 33.51 13.42
C ARG A 197 7.17 34.25 14.74
N GLY A 198 7.02 33.48 15.82
CA GLY A 198 6.81 33.97 17.19
C GLY A 198 5.37 34.40 17.49
N ARG A 199 4.43 34.30 16.55
CA ARG A 199 3.00 34.43 16.83
C ARG A 199 2.42 33.14 17.41
N LYS A 200 1.28 33.25 18.08
CA LYS A 200 0.46 32.09 18.46
C LYS A 200 -0.04 31.37 17.20
N ILE A 201 -0.10 30.04 17.28
CA ILE A 201 -0.56 29.17 16.18
C ILE A 201 -2.07 29.38 15.95
N PRO A 202 -2.54 29.57 14.71
CA PRO A 202 -3.97 29.67 14.39
C PRO A 202 -4.71 28.36 14.66
N ASN A 203 -5.95 28.46 15.13
CA ASN A 203 -6.82 27.33 15.49
C ASN A 203 -6.14 26.21 16.29
N ARG A 204 -5.23 26.56 17.20
CA ARG A 204 -4.44 25.56 17.92
C ARG A 204 -5.32 24.70 18.82
N ILE A 205 -5.01 23.41 18.90
CA ILE A 205 -5.49 22.47 19.91
C ILE A 205 -4.26 22.03 20.74
N PRO A 206 -4.16 22.41 22.02
CA PRO A 206 -2.94 22.18 22.79
C PRO A 206 -2.84 20.75 23.32
N VAL A 207 -1.64 20.18 23.25
CA VAL A 207 -1.22 19.00 24.03
C VAL A 207 -0.16 19.40 25.07
N ILE A 208 -0.02 18.60 26.12
CA ILE A 208 0.90 18.86 27.24
C ILE A 208 2.36 18.87 26.77
N GLY A 209 2.70 17.97 25.86
CA GLY A 209 4.09 17.70 25.51
C GLY A 209 4.19 16.86 24.25
N TYR A 210 5.37 16.91 23.62
CA TYR A 210 5.66 16.02 22.49
C TYR A 210 5.57 14.53 22.85
N THR A 211 5.76 14.16 24.12
CA THR A 211 5.66 12.78 24.61
C THR A 211 4.34 12.47 25.34
N ASN A 212 3.47 13.47 25.51
CA ASN A 212 2.17 13.32 26.17
C ASN A 212 1.11 14.01 25.31
N CYS A 213 0.67 13.26 24.30
CA CYS A 213 -0.25 13.68 23.27
C CYS A 213 -1.64 13.14 23.60
N ASP A 214 -2.54 14.01 24.04
CA ASP A 214 -3.95 13.68 24.25
C ASP A 214 -4.81 14.90 23.93
N THR A 215 -5.54 14.82 22.82
CA THR A 215 -6.51 15.85 22.43
C THR A 215 -7.94 15.46 22.75
N GLY A 216 -8.18 14.38 23.52
CA GLY A 216 -9.49 13.83 23.81
C GLY A 216 -10.43 14.78 24.55
N ALA A 217 -9.90 15.78 25.25
CA ALA A 217 -10.68 16.86 25.85
C ALA A 217 -11.24 17.86 24.83
N TYR A 218 -10.65 17.92 23.63
CA TYR A 218 -10.96 18.89 22.57
C TYR A 218 -11.58 18.24 21.34
N ILE A 219 -11.13 17.05 20.94
CA ILE A 219 -11.53 16.38 19.69
C ILE A 219 -12.28 15.09 20.04
N ARG A 220 -13.48 14.90 19.50
CA ARG A 220 -14.24 13.65 19.65
C ARG A 220 -13.50 12.49 18.97
N ASN A 221 -13.69 11.28 19.48
CA ASN A 221 -13.17 10.09 18.83
C ASN A 221 -13.90 9.89 17.49
N ASP A 222 -13.21 9.28 16.53
CA ASP A 222 -13.81 8.84 15.25
C ASP A 222 -14.52 9.96 14.47
N SER A 223 -13.97 11.18 14.52
CA SER A 223 -14.67 12.39 14.05
C SER A 223 -13.85 13.30 13.13
N VAL A 224 -12.71 12.81 12.65
CA VAL A 224 -11.81 13.54 11.75
C VAL A 224 -11.72 12.83 10.40
N ALA A 225 -11.94 13.57 9.31
CA ALA A 225 -11.87 13.07 7.95
C ALA A 225 -10.43 12.98 7.43
N ASN A 226 -9.60 14.00 7.66
CA ASN A 226 -8.20 13.98 7.27
C ASN A 226 -7.31 14.40 8.43
N VAL A 227 -6.26 13.61 8.70
CA VAL A 227 -5.18 13.97 9.61
C VAL A 227 -3.89 14.07 8.80
N THR A 228 -3.14 15.15 8.98
CA THR A 228 -1.81 15.32 8.39
C THR A 228 -0.76 15.35 9.49
N LEU A 229 0.43 14.81 9.22
CA LEU A 229 1.57 14.82 10.13
C LEU A 229 2.84 15.27 9.40
N MET A 230 3.57 16.21 9.98
CA MET A 230 4.86 16.66 9.45
C MET A 230 5.80 17.17 10.57
N GLY A 231 7.10 17.04 10.35
CA GLY A 231 8.14 17.78 11.07
C GLY A 231 8.50 17.34 12.50
N ALA A 232 7.60 16.68 13.24
CA ALA A 232 7.84 16.25 14.62
C ALA A 232 7.65 14.74 14.83
N PRO A 233 8.41 14.10 15.77
CA PRO A 233 8.37 12.66 15.97
C PRO A 233 6.98 12.09 16.25
N ILE A 234 6.68 10.92 15.68
CA ILE A 234 5.44 10.18 15.85
C ILE A 234 5.68 9.05 16.85
N ASN A 235 5.75 9.41 18.14
CA ASN A 235 5.79 8.41 19.19
C ASN A 235 4.43 7.73 19.40
N THR A 236 4.40 6.72 20.26
CA THR A 236 3.20 5.93 20.56
C THR A 236 2.03 6.76 21.09
N SER A 237 2.28 7.82 21.86
CA SER A 237 1.21 8.71 22.36
C SER A 237 0.58 9.51 21.22
N CYS A 238 1.42 10.08 20.34
CA CYS A 238 0.96 10.81 19.15
C CYS A 238 0.16 9.89 18.22
N ALA A 239 0.71 8.72 17.88
CA ALA A 239 0.05 7.72 17.04
C ALA A 239 -1.30 7.28 17.61
N ALA A 240 -1.38 7.03 18.92
CA ALA A 240 -2.63 6.65 19.58
C ALA A 240 -3.70 7.75 19.52
N ASP A 241 -3.31 9.02 19.68
CA ASP A 241 -4.25 10.14 19.62
C ASP A 241 -4.77 10.38 18.18
N VAL A 242 -3.89 10.24 17.18
CA VAL A 242 -4.26 10.25 15.75
C VAL A 242 -5.26 9.14 15.45
N ALA A 243 -4.93 7.89 15.82
CA ALA A 243 -5.82 6.74 15.61
C ALA A 243 -7.15 6.90 16.35
N ARG A 244 -7.17 7.51 17.53
CA ARG A 244 -8.40 7.78 18.28
C ARG A 244 -9.33 8.75 17.54
N MET A 245 -8.79 9.83 16.97
CA MET A 245 -9.59 10.91 16.36
C MET A 245 -10.03 10.63 14.94
N VAL A 246 -9.20 9.94 14.14
CA VAL A 246 -9.50 9.66 12.73
C VAL A 246 -10.72 8.74 12.63
N SER A 247 -11.62 9.05 11.70
CA SER A 247 -12.81 8.23 11.44
C SER A 247 -12.41 6.91 10.80
N ALA A 248 -12.87 5.78 11.35
CA ALA A 248 -12.69 4.47 10.72
C ALA A 248 -13.43 4.37 9.38
N ALA A 249 -14.56 5.08 9.24
CA ALA A 249 -15.45 4.94 8.10
C ALA A 249 -14.97 5.72 6.86
N VAL A 250 -14.40 6.91 7.05
CA VAL A 250 -14.03 7.83 5.95
C VAL A 250 -12.69 8.53 6.18
N GLY A 251 -12.02 8.23 7.28
CA GLY A 251 -10.82 8.94 7.69
C GLY A 251 -9.59 8.53 6.90
N ARG A 252 -8.71 9.50 6.67
CA ARG A 252 -7.43 9.35 5.98
C ARG A 252 -6.33 9.99 6.81
N VAL A 253 -5.14 9.40 6.74
CA VAL A 253 -3.94 9.96 7.39
C VAL A 253 -2.85 10.15 6.36
N PHE A 254 -2.28 11.35 6.29
CA PHE A 254 -1.17 11.69 5.40
C PHE A 254 0.06 12.09 6.20
N VAL A 255 1.19 11.50 5.87
CA VAL A 255 2.45 11.71 6.59
C VAL A 255 3.52 12.20 5.62
N PHE A 256 4.15 13.33 5.93
CA PHE A 256 5.11 14.00 5.05
C PHE A 256 6.52 13.99 5.66
N GLY A 257 7.52 13.65 4.84
CA GLY A 257 8.93 13.80 5.23
C GLY A 257 9.51 12.74 6.16
N PHE A 258 8.83 11.61 6.37
CA PHE A 258 9.32 10.50 7.20
C PHE A 258 9.88 9.36 6.36
N ASP A 259 10.94 8.71 6.84
CA ASP A 259 11.43 7.45 6.29
C ASP A 259 10.41 6.33 6.56
N GLY A 260 10.08 5.54 5.53
CA GLY A 260 9.12 4.45 5.62
C GLY A 260 9.50 3.32 6.58
N ASN A 261 10.78 3.19 6.95
CA ASN A 261 11.28 2.19 7.90
C ASN A 261 11.62 2.79 9.28
N SER A 262 11.16 4.01 9.55
CA SER A 262 11.39 4.67 10.84
C SER A 262 10.46 4.14 11.93
N ALA A 263 10.92 4.21 13.18
CA ALA A 263 10.08 3.91 14.34
C ALA A 263 8.82 4.79 14.41
N ASP A 264 8.87 6.00 13.84
CA ASP A 264 7.72 6.91 13.73
C ASP A 264 6.60 6.30 12.89
N ILE A 265 6.96 5.74 11.72
CA ILE A 265 6.00 5.06 10.83
C ILE A 265 5.50 3.76 11.46
N GLU A 266 6.36 2.96 12.08
CA GLU A 266 5.95 1.73 12.77
C GLU A 266 4.94 2.01 13.90
N ASN A 267 5.18 3.05 14.71
CA ASN A 267 4.25 3.46 15.76
C ASN A 267 2.89 3.85 15.19
N LEU A 268 2.89 4.62 14.10
CA LEU A 268 1.67 5.06 13.44
C LEU A 268 0.90 3.89 12.83
N GLU A 269 1.55 3.05 12.03
CA GLU A 269 0.93 1.89 11.37
C GLU A 269 0.29 0.95 12.40
N LYS A 270 0.98 0.68 13.52
CA LYS A 270 0.43 -0.13 14.61
C LYS A 270 -0.84 0.48 15.21
N ALA A 271 -0.88 1.80 15.40
CA ALA A 271 -2.07 2.46 15.94
C ALA A 271 -3.22 2.49 14.91
N LEU A 272 -2.91 2.78 13.64
CA LEU A 272 -3.88 2.86 12.54
C LEU A 272 -4.47 1.50 12.15
N ALA A 273 -3.76 0.40 12.38
CA ALA A 273 -4.28 -0.95 12.20
C ALA A 273 -5.56 -1.19 13.04
N THR A 274 -5.68 -0.57 14.22
CA THR A 274 -6.90 -0.63 15.06
C THR A 274 -8.12 0.05 14.45
N LYS A 275 -7.89 0.88 13.41
CA LYS A 275 -8.90 1.57 12.61
C LYS A 275 -9.06 0.99 11.22
N HIS A 276 -8.38 -0.13 10.92
CA HIS A 276 -8.33 -0.73 9.58
C HIS A 276 -7.90 0.26 8.49
N LEU A 277 -7.02 1.21 8.84
CA LEU A 277 -6.37 2.10 7.89
C LEU A 277 -4.99 1.52 7.54
N SER A 278 -4.73 1.33 6.25
CA SER A 278 -3.49 0.73 5.77
C SER A 278 -2.82 1.62 4.71
N TYR A 279 -1.51 1.44 4.55
CA TYR A 279 -0.73 2.23 3.61
C TYR A 279 -1.18 1.98 2.16
N CYS A 280 -1.48 3.06 1.44
CA CYS A 280 -1.81 3.03 0.03
C CYS A 280 -0.73 3.78 -0.77
N PRO A 281 0.21 3.06 -1.41
CA PRO A 281 1.22 3.67 -2.26
C PRO A 281 0.58 4.31 -3.51
N GLY A 282 1.09 5.47 -3.92
CA GLY A 282 0.58 6.18 -5.09
C GLY A 282 -0.82 6.79 -4.94
N TYR A 283 -1.41 6.77 -3.74
CA TYR A 283 -2.75 7.32 -3.49
C TYR A 283 -2.86 8.78 -3.93
N ASP A 284 -3.87 9.11 -4.74
CA ASP A 284 -4.04 10.46 -5.26
C ASP A 284 -4.73 11.37 -4.24
N MET A 285 -3.96 12.34 -3.73
CA MET A 285 -4.42 13.28 -2.72
C MET A 285 -5.25 14.42 -3.33
N SER A 286 -6.23 14.95 -2.59
CA SER A 286 -7.00 16.12 -3.04
C SER A 286 -6.11 17.36 -3.25
N SER A 287 -6.53 18.25 -4.14
CA SER A 287 -5.79 19.48 -4.50
C SER A 287 -5.44 20.35 -3.29
N ASP A 288 -6.34 20.41 -2.30
CA ASP A 288 -6.15 21.25 -1.11
C ASP A 288 -5.02 20.73 -0.24
N LEU A 289 -4.93 19.40 -0.09
CA LEU A 289 -3.88 18.75 0.67
C LEU A 289 -2.53 18.75 -0.07
N LYS A 290 -2.55 18.73 -1.42
CA LYS A 290 -1.38 18.89 -2.29
C LYS A 290 -0.74 20.28 -2.24
N SER A 291 -1.35 21.24 -1.56
CA SER A 291 -0.79 22.60 -1.43
C SER A 291 0.45 22.68 -0.54
N VAL A 292 0.78 21.62 0.20
CA VAL A 292 2.03 21.47 0.95
C VAL A 292 3.13 21.02 -0.01
N THR A 293 4.20 21.81 -0.10
CA THR A 293 5.32 21.61 -1.03
C THR A 293 6.68 21.51 -0.35
N LEU A 294 6.72 21.66 0.99
CA LEU A 294 7.95 21.51 1.76
C LEU A 294 8.57 20.10 1.63
N PHE A 295 7.73 19.10 1.33
CA PHE A 295 8.15 17.72 1.12
C PHE A 295 7.68 17.21 -0.24
N ASN A 296 8.55 16.49 -0.93
CA ASN A 296 8.26 15.93 -2.25
C ASN A 296 7.64 14.52 -2.20
N SER A 297 7.41 13.99 -1.00
CA SER A 297 6.88 12.64 -0.80
C SER A 297 5.97 12.60 0.42
N TYR A 298 4.93 11.78 0.33
CA TYR A 298 4.04 11.48 1.43
C TYR A 298 3.67 10.00 1.47
N ARG A 299 3.18 9.57 2.62
CA ARG A 299 2.48 8.28 2.79
C ARG A 299 1.02 8.54 3.11
N ALA A 300 0.12 7.84 2.43
CA ALA A 300 -1.31 7.90 2.68
C ALA A 300 -1.76 6.60 3.34
N TYR A 301 -2.54 6.71 4.40
CA TYR A 301 -3.22 5.60 5.05
C TYR A 301 -4.71 5.79 4.91
N VAL A 302 -5.37 4.82 4.30
CA VAL A 302 -6.79 4.89 3.95
C VAL A 302 -7.49 3.60 4.34
N ASN A 303 -8.82 3.65 4.40
CA ASN A 303 -9.61 2.49 4.79
C ASN A 303 -9.66 1.43 3.67
N ARG A 304 -10.17 0.26 4.03
CA ARG A 304 -10.35 -0.86 3.12
C ARG A 304 -11.12 -0.50 1.84
N ARG A 305 -12.20 0.29 1.94
CA ARG A 305 -13.02 0.66 0.78
C ARG A 305 -12.22 1.47 -0.23
N GLU A 306 -11.40 2.40 0.24
CA GLU A 306 -10.54 3.22 -0.63
C GLU A 306 -9.40 2.40 -1.24
N LEU A 307 -8.83 1.43 -0.51
CA LEU A 307 -7.86 0.49 -1.06
C LEU A 307 -8.47 -0.36 -2.19
N GLU A 308 -9.68 -0.88 -1.99
CA GLU A 308 -10.41 -1.63 -3.02
C GLU A 308 -10.65 -0.76 -4.26
N GLN A 309 -11.12 0.48 -4.07
CA GLN A 309 -11.36 1.42 -5.16
C GLN A 309 -10.08 1.80 -5.91
N GLN A 310 -9.00 2.08 -5.18
CA GLN A 310 -7.72 2.44 -5.78
C GLN A 310 -7.12 1.26 -6.57
N LEU A 311 -7.14 0.05 -6.00
CA LEU A 311 -6.62 -1.12 -6.70
C LEU A 311 -7.44 -1.42 -7.97
N TYR A 312 -8.77 -1.40 -7.88
CA TYR A 312 -9.64 -1.58 -9.04
C TYR A 312 -9.38 -0.51 -10.12
N TYR A 313 -9.27 0.76 -9.71
CA TYR A 313 -8.97 1.87 -10.62
C TYR A 313 -7.62 1.67 -11.32
N ASN A 314 -6.58 1.30 -10.58
CA ASN A 314 -5.26 1.07 -11.14
C ASN A 314 -5.26 -0.08 -12.16
N ILE A 315 -6.01 -1.15 -11.90
CA ILE A 315 -6.15 -2.28 -12.83
C ILE A 315 -6.88 -1.83 -14.10
N SER A 316 -8.08 -1.26 -13.94
CA SER A 316 -8.94 -0.84 -15.06
C SER A 316 -8.38 0.32 -15.89
N SER A 317 -7.43 1.09 -15.34
CA SER A 317 -6.76 2.20 -16.02
C SER A 317 -5.36 1.84 -16.54
N GLU A 318 -5.01 0.55 -16.58
CA GLU A 318 -3.72 0.03 -17.07
C GLU A 318 -2.49 0.55 -16.27
N LEU A 319 -2.68 1.02 -15.04
CA LEU A 319 -1.64 1.48 -14.11
C LEU A 319 -1.06 0.29 -13.33
N TYR A 320 -0.49 -0.67 -14.05
CA TYR A 320 -0.11 -1.96 -13.46
C TYR A 320 0.99 -1.87 -12.40
N ASP A 321 1.94 -0.95 -12.54
CA ASP A 321 2.98 -0.74 -11.53
C ASP A 321 2.40 -0.25 -10.20
N ASP A 322 1.44 0.68 -10.26
CA ASP A 322 0.73 1.16 -9.08
C ASP A 322 -0.19 0.08 -8.50
N ALA A 323 -0.85 -0.72 -9.35
CA ALA A 323 -1.66 -1.86 -8.91
C ALA A 323 -0.80 -2.91 -8.16
N VAL A 324 0.37 -3.26 -8.69
CA VAL A 324 1.32 -4.17 -8.02
C VAL A 324 1.81 -3.57 -6.71
N ALA A 325 2.16 -2.28 -6.68
CA ALA A 325 2.62 -1.61 -5.45
C ALA A 325 1.54 -1.63 -4.35
N VAL A 326 0.28 -1.33 -4.69
CA VAL A 326 -0.85 -1.40 -3.74
C VAL A 326 -1.03 -2.83 -3.23
N SER A 327 -1.00 -3.83 -4.12
CA SER A 327 -1.11 -5.23 -3.72
C SER A 327 0.03 -5.69 -2.80
N GLN A 328 1.27 -5.28 -3.08
CA GLN A 328 2.39 -5.55 -2.18
C GLN A 328 2.23 -4.90 -0.80
N SER A 329 1.64 -3.71 -0.73
CA SER A 329 1.28 -3.08 0.54
C SER A 329 0.22 -3.89 1.30
N LEU A 330 -0.79 -4.41 0.60
CA LEU A 330 -1.83 -5.27 1.17
C LEU A 330 -1.27 -6.60 1.67
N ILE A 331 -0.34 -7.22 0.93
CA ILE A 331 0.34 -8.47 1.34
C ILE A 331 1.12 -8.25 2.64
N ARG A 332 1.94 -7.19 2.71
CA ARG A 332 2.77 -6.88 3.89
C ARG A 332 1.92 -6.56 5.13
N SER A 333 0.68 -6.11 4.94
CA SER A 333 -0.25 -5.78 6.01
C SER A 333 -1.28 -6.87 6.31
N ASP A 334 -1.12 -8.08 5.74
CA ASP A 334 -2.04 -9.22 5.91
C ASP A 334 -3.50 -8.90 5.51
N ASN A 335 -3.66 -8.09 4.46
CA ASN A 335 -4.94 -7.62 3.93
C ASN A 335 -5.23 -8.18 2.53
N THR A 336 -4.73 -9.36 2.20
CA THR A 336 -4.87 -9.97 0.87
C THR A 336 -6.32 -10.28 0.47
N ALA A 337 -7.25 -10.33 1.42
CA ALA A 337 -8.69 -10.39 1.17
C ALA A 337 -9.22 -9.22 0.32
N VAL A 338 -8.53 -8.07 0.33
CA VAL A 338 -8.82 -6.94 -0.57
C VAL A 338 -8.50 -7.29 -2.01
N VAL A 339 -7.35 -7.94 -2.26
CA VAL A 339 -6.95 -8.39 -3.59
C VAL A 339 -7.97 -9.39 -4.13
N ALA A 340 -8.34 -10.40 -3.34
CA ALA A 340 -9.34 -11.40 -3.74
C ALA A 340 -10.68 -10.75 -4.14
N LYS A 341 -11.19 -9.82 -3.32
CA LYS A 341 -12.43 -9.11 -3.64
C LYS A 341 -12.33 -8.30 -4.92
N VAL A 342 -11.23 -7.57 -5.14
CA VAL A 342 -11.06 -6.76 -6.36
C VAL A 342 -10.95 -7.65 -7.61
N VAL A 343 -10.32 -8.82 -7.50
CA VAL A 343 -10.29 -9.82 -8.58
C VAL A 343 -11.71 -10.30 -8.91
N ASP A 344 -12.51 -10.64 -7.90
CA ASP A 344 -13.91 -11.03 -8.10
C ASP A 344 -14.73 -9.93 -8.77
N ASP A 345 -14.56 -8.68 -8.35
CA ASP A 345 -15.25 -7.52 -8.93
C ASP A 345 -14.81 -7.31 -10.39
N CYS A 346 -13.51 -7.41 -10.69
CA CYS A 346 -12.99 -7.33 -12.07
C CYS A 346 -13.56 -8.43 -12.97
N LEU A 347 -13.70 -9.67 -12.47
CA LEU A 347 -14.28 -10.79 -13.24
C LEU A 347 -15.76 -10.59 -13.53
N LYS A 348 -16.53 -10.08 -12.54
CA LYS A 348 -17.96 -9.79 -12.70
C LYS A 348 -18.20 -8.66 -13.71
N ASP A 349 -17.34 -7.63 -13.66
CA ASP A 349 -17.45 -6.45 -14.51
C ASP A 349 -16.83 -6.68 -15.91
N GLY A 350 -16.13 -7.80 -16.13
CA GLY A 350 -15.49 -8.11 -17.40
C GLY A 350 -14.27 -7.22 -17.71
N VAL A 351 -13.51 -6.83 -16.68
CA VAL A 351 -12.31 -5.99 -16.80
C VAL A 351 -11.21 -6.79 -17.52
N LYS A 352 -10.97 -6.48 -18.80
CA LYS A 352 -9.98 -7.17 -19.65
C LYS A 352 -8.54 -7.00 -19.15
N GLU A 353 -8.27 -5.95 -18.38
CA GLU A 353 -6.97 -5.63 -17.79
C GLU A 353 -6.58 -6.56 -16.63
N LEU A 354 -7.48 -7.44 -16.18
CA LEU A 354 -7.23 -8.37 -15.08
C LEU A 354 -6.10 -9.37 -15.38
N ILE A 355 -6.03 -9.91 -16.61
CA ILE A 355 -4.97 -10.86 -16.99
C ILE A 355 -3.59 -10.19 -17.01
N PRO A 356 -3.41 -9.03 -17.67
CA PRO A 356 -2.16 -8.27 -17.56
C PRO A 356 -1.75 -7.96 -16.12
N TYR A 357 -2.68 -7.54 -15.28
CA TYR A 357 -2.41 -7.30 -13.85
C TYR A 357 -1.92 -8.56 -13.14
N ALA A 358 -2.60 -9.70 -13.32
CA ALA A 358 -2.19 -10.97 -12.73
C ALA A 358 -0.78 -11.39 -13.19
N TYR A 359 -0.46 -11.16 -14.47
CA TYR A 359 0.86 -11.45 -15.00
C TYR A 359 1.94 -10.50 -14.43
N ARG A 360 1.61 -9.23 -14.19
CA ARG A 360 2.54 -8.28 -13.55
C ARG A 360 2.82 -8.64 -12.09
N LEU A 361 1.82 -9.11 -11.33
CA LEU A 361 2.04 -9.71 -10.01
C LEU A 361 2.97 -10.93 -10.09
N TRP A 362 2.72 -11.81 -11.06
CA TRP A 362 3.54 -12.99 -11.28
C TRP A 362 5.01 -12.63 -11.56
N GLN A 363 5.26 -11.64 -12.43
CA GLN A 363 6.60 -11.14 -12.74
C GLN A 363 7.27 -10.44 -11.55
N ALA A 364 6.49 -9.81 -10.67
CA ALA A 364 6.98 -9.20 -9.44
C ALA A 364 7.34 -10.23 -8.35
N GLY A 365 7.11 -11.52 -8.59
CA GLY A 365 7.40 -12.60 -7.63
C GLY A 365 6.25 -12.91 -6.68
N GLU A 366 5.10 -12.25 -6.82
CA GLU A 366 3.92 -12.45 -5.96
C GLU A 366 3.07 -13.64 -6.46
N THR A 367 3.72 -14.78 -6.74
CA THR A 367 3.10 -15.96 -7.36
C THR A 367 2.06 -16.65 -6.46
N ASP A 368 2.25 -16.55 -5.14
CA ASP A 368 1.36 -17.15 -4.15
C ASP A 368 0.02 -16.42 -4.13
N VAL A 369 0.04 -15.08 -4.21
CA VAL A 369 -1.17 -14.26 -4.34
C VAL A 369 -1.96 -14.62 -5.59
N VAL A 370 -1.29 -14.79 -6.73
CA VAL A 370 -1.95 -15.24 -7.96
C VAL A 370 -2.54 -16.64 -7.80
N SER A 371 -1.84 -17.53 -7.08
CA SER A 371 -2.29 -18.90 -6.87
C SER A 371 -3.47 -19.02 -5.90
N GLU A 372 -3.56 -18.12 -4.92
CA GLU A 372 -4.55 -18.18 -3.83
C GLU A 372 -5.80 -17.32 -4.07
N HIS A 373 -5.65 -16.18 -4.75
CA HIS A 373 -6.71 -15.17 -4.85
C HIS A 373 -7.26 -14.95 -6.25
N PHE A 374 -6.70 -15.62 -7.26
CA PHE A 374 -7.25 -15.64 -8.61
C PHE A 374 -7.87 -17.01 -8.90
N PRO A 375 -8.76 -17.10 -9.90
CA PRO A 375 -9.19 -18.40 -10.39
C PRO A 375 -7.98 -19.25 -10.75
N MET A 376 -7.96 -20.50 -10.28
CA MET A 376 -6.82 -21.42 -10.37
C MET A 376 -6.19 -21.48 -11.77
N ILE A 377 -6.99 -21.28 -12.81
CA ILE A 377 -6.52 -21.30 -14.19
C ILE A 377 -5.51 -20.20 -14.53
N PHE A 378 -5.54 -19.05 -13.85
CA PHE A 378 -4.60 -17.94 -14.06
C PHE A 378 -3.16 -18.39 -13.79
N LYS A 379 -2.95 -19.21 -12.76
CA LYS A 379 -1.65 -19.85 -12.51
C LYS A 379 -1.18 -20.63 -13.72
N SER A 380 -2.04 -21.48 -14.29
CA SER A 380 -1.72 -22.30 -15.47
C SER A 380 -1.52 -21.49 -16.76
N LEU A 381 -1.94 -20.22 -16.81
CA LEU A 381 -1.59 -19.31 -17.92
C LEU A 381 -0.13 -18.83 -17.86
N PHE A 382 0.46 -18.82 -16.66
CA PHE A 382 1.81 -18.29 -16.41
C PHE A 382 2.82 -19.38 -16.08
N THR A 383 2.36 -20.56 -15.68
CA THR A 383 3.17 -21.77 -15.60
C THR A 383 3.12 -22.51 -16.93
N SER A 384 4.20 -23.18 -17.31
CA SER A 384 4.20 -24.06 -18.49
C SER A 384 3.42 -25.37 -18.26
N GLU A 385 2.35 -25.33 -17.46
CA GLU A 385 1.49 -26.47 -17.18
C GLU A 385 0.59 -26.76 -18.38
N ALA A 386 0.45 -28.04 -18.73
CA ALA A 386 -0.45 -28.45 -19.79
C ALA A 386 -1.92 -28.30 -19.37
N VAL A 387 -2.68 -27.59 -20.19
CA VAL A 387 -4.11 -27.36 -20.05
C VAL A 387 -4.86 -27.85 -21.28
N ARG A 388 -6.19 -27.99 -21.15
CA ARG A 388 -7.12 -28.19 -22.25
C ARG A 388 -7.85 -26.88 -22.52
N ILE A 389 -8.09 -26.61 -23.79
CA ILE A 389 -8.89 -25.47 -24.25
C ILE A 389 -10.18 -26.05 -24.83
N VAL A 390 -11.31 -25.79 -24.18
CA VAL A 390 -12.60 -26.41 -24.48
C VAL A 390 -13.59 -25.33 -24.85
N ASN A 391 -14.25 -25.44 -25.99
CA ASN A 391 -15.28 -24.50 -26.37
C ASN A 391 -16.47 -24.58 -25.41
N ALA A 392 -16.93 -23.45 -24.87
CA ALA A 392 -17.96 -23.45 -23.83
C ALA A 392 -19.38 -23.71 -24.38
N ILE A 393 -19.60 -23.52 -25.69
CA ILE A 393 -20.91 -23.73 -26.33
C ILE A 393 -21.06 -25.19 -26.77
N HIS A 394 -20.06 -25.70 -27.49
CA HIS A 394 -20.13 -27.02 -28.12
C HIS A 394 -19.50 -28.14 -27.29
N ASP A 395 -18.83 -27.79 -26.19
CA ASP A 395 -18.11 -28.72 -25.33
C ASP A 395 -17.14 -29.65 -26.10
N VAL A 396 -16.37 -29.08 -27.02
CA VAL A 396 -15.30 -29.80 -27.76
C VAL A 396 -13.93 -29.20 -27.47
N ALA A 397 -12.92 -30.06 -27.36
CA ALA A 397 -11.56 -29.68 -26.99
C ALA A 397 -10.70 -29.42 -28.24
N LEU A 398 -9.83 -28.41 -28.16
CA LEU A 398 -8.87 -28.10 -29.22
C LEU A 398 -7.79 -29.18 -29.32
N LYS A 399 -7.50 -29.61 -30.55
CA LYS A 399 -6.40 -30.51 -30.91
C LYS A 399 -5.75 -30.09 -32.23
N LEU A 400 -4.56 -30.61 -32.49
CA LEU A 400 -3.96 -30.59 -33.82
C LEU A 400 -4.26 -31.88 -34.56
N ASP A 401 -4.44 -31.77 -35.87
CA ASP A 401 -4.54 -32.91 -36.78
C ASP A 401 -3.27 -33.81 -36.73
N GLU A 402 -3.37 -35.02 -37.28
CA GLU A 402 -2.23 -35.90 -37.53
C GLU A 402 -1.47 -35.55 -38.78
N HIS A 403 -2.15 -34.99 -39.77
CA HIS A 403 -1.52 -34.61 -41.01
C HIS A 403 -0.87 -33.23 -40.91
N VAL A 404 0.37 -33.18 -41.38
CA VAL A 404 1.13 -31.94 -41.57
C VAL A 404 1.17 -31.66 -43.07
N ASP A 405 0.88 -30.43 -43.44
CA ASP A 405 0.94 -30.01 -44.84
C ASP A 405 2.38 -29.80 -45.33
N LYS A 406 2.51 -29.38 -46.59
CA LYS A 406 3.80 -29.14 -47.24
C LYS A 406 4.63 -28.02 -46.58
N ASP A 407 3.98 -27.11 -45.86
CA ASP A 407 4.59 -25.95 -45.21
C ASP A 407 4.97 -26.27 -43.75
N GLY A 408 4.71 -27.50 -43.30
CA GLY A 408 4.98 -27.95 -41.94
C GLY A 408 3.88 -27.58 -40.95
N ASP A 409 2.72 -27.14 -41.44
CA ASP A 409 1.58 -26.74 -40.61
C ASP A 409 0.58 -27.89 -40.42
N SER A 410 -0.08 -27.93 -39.26
CA SER A 410 -1.13 -28.90 -38.93
C SER A 410 -2.45 -28.19 -38.73
N ALA A 411 -3.54 -28.71 -39.29
CA ALA A 411 -4.86 -28.09 -39.12
C ALA A 411 -5.27 -28.10 -37.63
N LEU A 412 -5.88 -27.00 -37.15
CA LEU A 412 -6.43 -26.92 -35.81
C LEU A 412 -7.90 -27.35 -35.82
N LEU A 413 -8.23 -28.33 -34.98
CA LEU A 413 -9.54 -28.98 -34.95
C LEU A 413 -10.13 -28.96 -33.53
N GLY A 414 -11.44 -29.09 -33.43
CA GLY A 414 -12.16 -29.41 -32.20
C GLY A 414 -12.71 -30.83 -32.26
N SER A 415 -12.57 -31.59 -31.18
CA SER A 415 -13.13 -32.95 -31.08
C SER A 415 -13.71 -33.23 -29.69
N GLY A 416 -14.79 -34.02 -29.65
CA GLY A 416 -15.43 -34.48 -28.41
C GLY A 416 -15.05 -35.90 -27.98
N ALA A 417 -14.49 -36.72 -28.88
CA ALA A 417 -14.32 -38.16 -28.69
C ALA A 417 -13.14 -38.55 -27.79
N ASP A 418 -12.08 -37.75 -27.77
CA ASP A 418 -10.92 -37.91 -26.88
C ASP A 418 -10.64 -36.56 -26.24
N ARG A 419 -10.57 -36.52 -24.90
CA ARG A 419 -10.39 -35.28 -24.14
C ARG A 419 -9.29 -35.41 -23.10
N THR A 420 -8.56 -36.53 -23.11
CA THR A 420 -7.57 -36.87 -22.07
C THR A 420 -6.20 -37.16 -22.65
N SER A 421 -6.08 -37.39 -23.96
CA SER A 421 -4.77 -37.49 -24.60
C SER A 421 -4.00 -36.17 -24.55
N LEU A 422 -2.68 -36.31 -24.62
CA LEU A 422 -1.74 -35.18 -24.72
C LEU A 422 -1.98 -34.32 -25.98
N ARG A 423 -2.73 -34.82 -26.96
CA ARG A 423 -3.05 -34.11 -28.21
C ARG A 423 -3.93 -32.90 -27.96
N HIS A 424 -4.69 -32.95 -26.88
CA HIS A 424 -5.54 -31.86 -26.38
C HIS A 424 -4.81 -30.99 -25.35
N GLY A 425 -3.55 -31.30 -25.04
CA GLY A 425 -2.69 -30.54 -24.16
C GLY A 425 -2.14 -29.30 -24.87
N TRP A 426 -2.28 -28.16 -24.22
CA TRP A 426 -1.78 -26.86 -24.66
C TRP A 426 -1.05 -26.20 -23.50
N VAL A 427 -0.06 -25.37 -23.82
CA VAL A 427 0.70 -24.58 -22.84
C VAL A 427 0.65 -23.13 -23.27
N PHE A 428 0.38 -22.24 -22.33
CA PHE A 428 0.42 -20.80 -22.54
C PHE A 428 1.82 -20.29 -22.21
N VAL A 429 2.38 -19.50 -23.13
CA VAL A 429 3.67 -18.84 -22.94
C VAL A 429 3.41 -17.32 -22.99
N PRO A 430 3.36 -16.64 -21.85
CA PRO A 430 3.07 -15.22 -21.78
C PRO A 430 4.25 -14.38 -22.28
N VAL A 431 3.94 -13.26 -22.92
CA VAL A 431 4.88 -12.29 -23.47
C VAL A 431 4.37 -10.89 -23.12
N TRP A 432 5.18 -10.11 -22.38
CA TRP A 432 4.91 -8.70 -22.13
C TRP A 432 5.43 -7.84 -23.28
N ARG A 433 4.59 -7.02 -23.89
CA ARG A 433 4.99 -6.05 -24.91
C ARG A 433 3.99 -4.90 -24.96
N ASP A 434 4.49 -3.67 -25.08
CA ASP A 434 3.69 -2.45 -25.27
C ASP A 434 2.57 -2.29 -24.23
N GLY A 435 2.88 -2.58 -22.96
CA GLY A 435 1.92 -2.47 -21.84
C GLY A 435 0.90 -3.61 -21.77
N LYS A 436 0.98 -4.61 -22.65
CA LYS A 436 0.01 -5.71 -22.75
C LYS A 436 0.65 -7.07 -22.54
N THR A 437 -0.20 -8.03 -22.20
CA THR A 437 0.16 -9.45 -22.12
C THR A 437 -0.40 -10.19 -23.32
N TYR A 438 0.50 -10.79 -24.09
CA TYR A 438 0.19 -11.69 -25.19
C TYR A 438 0.57 -13.11 -24.83
N PHE A 439 0.00 -14.08 -25.53
CA PHE A 439 0.30 -15.48 -25.33
C PHE A 439 0.66 -16.15 -26.66
N LYS A 440 1.72 -16.95 -26.63
CA LYS A 440 1.87 -18.06 -27.58
C LYS A 440 1.20 -19.28 -26.98
N ILE A 441 0.34 -19.94 -27.75
CA ILE A 441 -0.39 -21.13 -27.32
C ILE A 441 0.24 -22.33 -28.00
N GLN A 442 0.94 -23.17 -27.25
CA GLN A 442 1.79 -24.22 -27.78
C GLN A 442 1.20 -25.60 -27.51
N ASN A 443 1.26 -26.50 -28.48
CA ASN A 443 0.98 -27.91 -28.30
C ASN A 443 2.32 -28.65 -28.08
N PRO A 444 2.62 -29.10 -26.85
CA PRO A 444 3.91 -29.72 -26.54
C PRO A 444 4.09 -31.09 -27.20
N GLU A 445 3.03 -31.86 -27.45
CA GLU A 445 3.13 -33.17 -28.12
C GLU A 445 3.60 -33.01 -29.57
N ARG A 446 3.08 -32.00 -30.27
CA ARG A 446 3.42 -31.72 -31.67
C ARG A 446 4.61 -30.78 -31.85
N ASN A 447 5.08 -30.15 -30.77
CA ASN A 447 6.09 -29.09 -30.85
C ASN A 447 5.67 -27.97 -31.83
N MET A 448 4.41 -27.52 -31.70
CA MET A 448 3.80 -26.52 -32.58
C MET A 448 3.14 -25.38 -31.80
N VAL A 449 3.04 -24.21 -32.41
CA VAL A 449 2.37 -23.02 -31.89
C VAL A 449 1.13 -22.71 -32.72
N LEU A 450 0.05 -22.34 -32.03
CA LEU A 450 -1.19 -21.91 -32.66
C LEU A 450 -0.95 -20.63 -33.47
N LYS A 451 -1.52 -20.57 -34.68
CA LYS A 451 -1.55 -19.38 -35.53
C LYS A 451 -2.84 -19.30 -36.34
N LEU A 452 -3.20 -18.10 -36.78
CA LEU A 452 -4.19 -17.94 -37.85
C LEU A 452 -3.51 -17.91 -39.22
N HIS A 453 -4.17 -18.44 -40.24
CA HIS A 453 -3.66 -18.42 -41.61
C HIS A 453 -3.79 -17.03 -42.25
N PHE A 454 -2.92 -16.69 -43.21
CA PHE A 454 -2.98 -15.39 -43.89
C PHE A 454 -4.13 -15.31 -44.90
N TYR A 455 -4.45 -16.42 -45.58
CA TYR A 455 -5.63 -16.50 -46.45
C TYR A 455 -6.93 -16.31 -45.69
N THR A 456 -7.84 -15.58 -46.32
CA THR A 456 -9.21 -15.36 -45.87
C THR A 456 -10.13 -16.20 -46.76
N ASP A 457 -11.13 -16.85 -46.18
CA ASP A 457 -12.16 -17.53 -46.97
C ASP A 457 -13.19 -16.53 -47.54
N SER A 458 -14.19 -17.02 -48.27
CA SER A 458 -15.23 -16.18 -48.88
C SER A 458 -16.10 -15.42 -47.87
N HIS A 459 -16.02 -15.73 -46.58
CA HIS A 459 -16.80 -15.13 -45.50
C HIS A 459 -15.96 -14.19 -44.62
N GLY A 460 -14.70 -13.93 -44.97
CA GLY A 460 -13.82 -13.12 -44.13
C GLY A 460 -13.09 -13.92 -43.05
N GLU A 461 -13.34 -15.22 -42.93
CA GLU A 461 -12.81 -16.06 -41.85
C GLU A 461 -11.39 -16.54 -42.17
N LYS A 462 -10.59 -16.78 -41.11
CA LYS A 462 -9.22 -17.28 -41.25
C LYS A 462 -9.06 -18.64 -40.57
N PRO A 463 -8.65 -19.71 -41.29
CA PRO A 463 -8.46 -21.00 -40.65
C PRO A 463 -7.32 -20.95 -39.63
N ALA A 464 -7.48 -21.66 -38.51
CA ALA A 464 -6.45 -21.79 -37.48
C ALA A 464 -5.60 -23.05 -37.71
N TRP A 465 -4.32 -22.94 -37.40
CA TRP A 465 -3.30 -23.97 -37.64
C TRP A 465 -2.33 -24.04 -36.48
N GLY A 466 -1.66 -25.19 -36.31
CA GLY A 466 -0.40 -25.30 -35.61
C GLY A 466 0.76 -25.15 -36.58
N ALA A 467 1.80 -24.42 -36.18
CA ALA A 467 3.02 -24.21 -36.95
C ALA A 467 4.26 -24.56 -36.13
N PRO A 468 5.41 -24.82 -36.76
CA PRO A 468 6.66 -25.07 -36.02
C PRO A 468 6.97 -23.94 -35.02
N LEU A 469 7.48 -24.28 -33.83
CA LEU A 469 7.81 -23.29 -32.78
C LEU A 469 8.84 -22.22 -33.20
N SER A 470 9.61 -22.47 -34.27
CA SER A 470 10.57 -21.51 -34.83
C SER A 470 9.91 -20.27 -35.46
N ILE A 471 8.61 -20.32 -35.74
CA ILE A 471 7.87 -19.19 -36.29
C ILE A 471 7.67 -18.10 -35.22
N THR A 472 7.97 -16.86 -35.60
CA THR A 472 7.92 -15.67 -34.72
C THR A 472 6.94 -14.60 -35.20
N GLU A 473 6.10 -14.92 -36.19
CA GLU A 473 5.14 -14.01 -36.80
C GLU A 473 4.07 -13.53 -35.79
N HIS A 474 3.59 -12.29 -35.97
CA HIS A 474 2.55 -11.68 -35.12
C HIS A 474 1.24 -12.49 -35.06
N ARG A 475 0.93 -13.23 -36.13
CA ARG A 475 -0.20 -14.17 -36.20
C ARG A 475 -0.09 -15.39 -35.26
N THR A 476 1.02 -15.57 -34.55
CA THR A 476 1.20 -16.58 -33.47
C THR A 476 0.87 -16.06 -32.07
N TYR A 477 0.55 -14.77 -31.94
CA TYR A 477 0.26 -14.13 -30.66
C TYR A 477 -1.24 -13.94 -30.46
N PHE A 478 -1.69 -14.18 -29.23
CA PHE A 478 -3.09 -14.09 -28.84
C PHE A 478 -3.25 -13.26 -27.57
N GLU A 479 -4.28 -12.42 -27.55
CA GLU A 479 -4.82 -11.78 -26.34
C GLU A 479 -5.90 -12.70 -25.74
N LEU A 480 -5.99 -12.69 -24.42
CA LEU A 480 -7.06 -13.38 -23.68
C LEU A 480 -7.93 -12.33 -22.99
N GLU A 481 -9.23 -12.47 -23.12
CA GLU A 481 -10.22 -11.67 -22.40
C GLU A 481 -11.01 -12.60 -21.49
N ALA A 482 -10.85 -12.46 -20.17
CA ALA A 482 -11.57 -13.27 -19.18
C ALA A 482 -12.95 -12.68 -18.87
N GLY A 483 -13.96 -13.54 -18.70
CA GLY A 483 -15.28 -13.13 -18.25
C GLY A 483 -16.11 -14.33 -17.77
N LEU A 484 -17.22 -14.04 -17.08
CA LEU A 484 -18.16 -15.06 -16.64
C LEU A 484 -19.24 -15.27 -17.71
N VAL A 485 -19.35 -16.50 -18.22
CA VAL A 485 -20.41 -16.94 -19.13
C VAL A 485 -21.21 -18.02 -18.42
N ASN A 486 -22.49 -17.77 -18.15
CA ASN A 486 -23.35 -18.67 -17.36
C ASN A 486 -22.75 -19.03 -15.99
N ASN A 487 -22.13 -18.05 -15.30
CA ASN A 487 -21.38 -18.21 -14.05
C ASN A 487 -20.09 -19.05 -14.13
N ASP A 488 -19.71 -19.55 -15.31
CA ASP A 488 -18.44 -20.21 -15.54
C ASP A 488 -17.40 -19.22 -16.08
N LEU A 489 -16.17 -19.31 -15.57
CA LEU A 489 -15.05 -18.57 -16.14
C LEU A 489 -14.74 -19.07 -17.55
N ALA A 490 -14.82 -18.16 -18.51
CA ALA A 490 -14.47 -18.38 -19.90
C ALA A 490 -13.55 -17.29 -20.43
N PHE A 491 -12.90 -17.59 -21.54
CA PHE A 491 -11.93 -16.73 -22.21
C PHE A 491 -12.32 -16.55 -23.67
N PHE A 492 -12.27 -15.32 -24.15
CA PHE A 492 -12.20 -15.06 -25.59
C PHE A 492 -10.74 -15.02 -26.00
N ILE A 493 -10.37 -15.83 -27.00
CA ILE A 493 -9.00 -15.96 -27.48
C ILE A 493 -8.91 -15.20 -28.80
N LYS A 494 -8.23 -14.06 -28.79
CA LYS A 494 -8.19 -13.13 -29.92
C LYS A 494 -6.81 -13.06 -30.54
N ASN A 495 -6.71 -13.23 -31.85
CA ASN A 495 -5.45 -13.11 -32.55
C ASN A 495 -5.01 -11.64 -32.62
N VAL A 496 -3.73 -11.38 -32.33
CA VAL A 496 -3.18 -10.02 -32.29
C VAL A 496 -3.09 -9.39 -33.67
N GLU A 497 -2.61 -10.14 -34.67
CA GLU A 497 -2.39 -9.62 -36.03
C GLU A 497 -3.71 -9.22 -36.70
N PHE A 498 -4.72 -10.08 -36.62
CA PHE A 498 -5.97 -9.89 -37.36
C PHE A 498 -7.12 -9.33 -36.52
N GLY A 499 -6.96 -9.27 -35.20
CA GLY A 499 -8.04 -8.87 -34.29
C GLY A 499 -9.23 -9.83 -34.28
N LEU A 500 -9.09 -11.05 -34.81
CA LEU A 500 -10.16 -12.04 -34.92
C LEU A 500 -10.15 -12.99 -33.73
N SER A 501 -11.33 -13.27 -33.19
CA SER A 501 -11.49 -14.20 -32.07
C SER A 501 -11.75 -15.62 -32.55
N LEU A 502 -11.23 -16.61 -31.81
CA LEU A 502 -11.38 -18.02 -32.16
C LEU A 502 -12.83 -18.50 -32.03
N LYS A 503 -13.25 -19.34 -32.97
CA LYS A 503 -14.57 -19.95 -33.07
C LYS A 503 -14.49 -21.33 -33.72
N LEU A 504 -15.49 -22.15 -33.44
CA LEU A 504 -15.73 -23.42 -34.13
C LEU A 504 -16.70 -23.27 -35.29
N LYS A 505 -16.39 -23.97 -36.39
CA LYS A 505 -17.24 -24.13 -37.56
C LYS A 505 -17.41 -25.63 -37.85
N PRO A 506 -18.64 -26.13 -38.07
CA PRO A 506 -18.85 -27.53 -38.43
C PRO A 506 -18.01 -27.93 -39.64
N LYS A 507 -17.41 -29.12 -39.62
CA LYS A 507 -16.70 -29.66 -40.79
C LYS A 507 -17.73 -30.35 -41.68
N GLU A 508 -17.87 -29.88 -42.92
CA GLU A 508 -18.91 -30.33 -43.89
C GLU A 508 -18.98 -31.85 -44.17
N LYS A 509 -17.96 -32.63 -43.77
CA LYS A 509 -17.82 -34.06 -44.10
C LYS A 509 -17.63 -34.97 -42.89
N ASP A 510 -17.70 -34.42 -41.68
CA ASP A 510 -17.41 -35.14 -40.44
C ASP A 510 -18.14 -34.43 -39.29
N GLU A 511 -19.29 -34.98 -38.90
CA GLU A 511 -20.18 -34.35 -37.91
C GLU A 511 -19.55 -34.31 -36.51
N ASP A 512 -18.52 -35.12 -36.26
CA ASP A 512 -17.82 -35.22 -34.97
C ASP A 512 -16.57 -34.33 -34.87
N GLU A 513 -16.18 -33.68 -35.96
CA GLU A 513 -15.03 -32.79 -36.01
C GLU A 513 -15.39 -31.35 -36.39
N TRP A 514 -14.78 -30.41 -35.68
CA TRP A 514 -15.00 -28.99 -35.87
C TRP A 514 -13.73 -28.33 -36.39
N ARG A 515 -13.86 -27.45 -37.38
CA ARG A 515 -12.75 -26.58 -37.79
C ARG A 515 -12.66 -25.40 -36.85
N VAL A 516 -11.45 -25.01 -36.50
CA VAL A 516 -11.20 -23.80 -35.72
C VAL A 516 -10.82 -22.67 -36.67
N ILE A 517 -11.47 -21.53 -36.50
CA ILE A 517 -11.31 -20.36 -37.35
C ILE A 517 -11.20 -19.09 -36.50
N GLY A 518 -10.61 -18.04 -37.06
CA GLY A 518 -10.80 -16.67 -36.60
C GLY A 518 -12.07 -16.09 -37.22
N ASP A 519 -13.03 -15.70 -36.39
CA ASP A 519 -14.33 -15.16 -36.80
C ASP A 519 -14.21 -13.67 -37.15
N ALA A 520 -14.65 -13.31 -38.36
CA ALA A 520 -14.72 -11.93 -38.85
C ALA A 520 -16.10 -11.28 -38.65
N SER A 521 -17.06 -12.00 -38.09
CA SER A 521 -18.38 -11.47 -37.80
C SER A 521 -18.35 -10.47 -36.63
N SER A 522 -19.28 -9.53 -36.66
CA SER A 522 -19.50 -8.57 -35.57
C SER A 522 -20.06 -9.22 -34.30
N ALA A 523 -20.42 -10.51 -34.33
CA ALA A 523 -21.02 -11.23 -33.21
C ALA A 523 -20.03 -11.54 -32.08
N GLY A 524 -18.73 -11.27 -32.28
CA GLY A 524 -17.67 -11.65 -31.35
C GLY A 524 -17.33 -13.13 -31.47
N GLY A 525 -16.14 -13.52 -31.01
CA GLY A 525 -15.74 -14.92 -31.00
C GLY A 525 -16.54 -15.78 -30.03
N GLN A 526 -16.20 -17.06 -29.95
CA GLN A 526 -16.83 -17.96 -28.98
C GLN A 526 -16.07 -17.98 -27.64
N PRO A 527 -16.75 -18.22 -26.51
CA PRO A 527 -16.12 -18.40 -25.22
C PRO A 527 -15.44 -19.79 -25.10
N TRP A 528 -14.26 -19.81 -24.48
CA TRP A 528 -13.45 -21.02 -24.27
C TRP A 528 -13.16 -21.21 -22.78
N ARG A 529 -13.40 -22.42 -22.26
CA ARG A 529 -12.97 -22.83 -20.92
C ARG A 529 -11.54 -23.38 -21.02
N ILE A 530 -10.65 -22.89 -20.17
CA ILE A 530 -9.31 -23.43 -20.03
C ILE A 530 -9.28 -24.26 -18.74
N GLN A 531 -8.84 -25.52 -18.83
CA GLN A 531 -8.94 -26.50 -17.74
C GLN A 531 -7.62 -27.24 -17.58
N SER A 532 -7.18 -27.53 -16.35
CA SER A 532 -5.99 -28.38 -16.15
C SER A 532 -6.20 -29.75 -16.81
N LEU A 533 -5.19 -30.23 -17.53
CA LEU A 533 -5.22 -31.51 -18.24
C LEU A 533 -5.34 -32.70 -17.26
N ASN A 534 -4.85 -32.55 -16.02
CA ASN A 534 -4.79 -33.61 -15.01
C ASN A 534 -6.04 -33.73 -14.12
N ARG A 535 -7.03 -32.83 -14.25
CA ARG A 535 -8.30 -32.92 -13.49
C ARG A 535 -9.37 -33.67 -14.29
N ARG A 536 -9.86 -34.79 -13.74
CA ARG A 536 -11.11 -35.42 -14.21
C ARG A 536 -12.26 -34.40 -14.10
N PRO A 537 -13.21 -34.36 -15.04
CA PRO A 537 -14.38 -33.49 -14.91
C PRO A 537 -15.15 -33.86 -13.64
N ASN A 538 -15.53 -32.87 -12.82
CA ASN A 538 -16.51 -33.08 -11.76
C ASN A 538 -17.87 -33.31 -12.42
N SER A 539 -18.34 -34.55 -12.41
CA SER A 539 -19.70 -34.91 -12.80
C SER A 539 -20.67 -34.46 -11.70
N HIS A 540 -21.08 -33.19 -11.72
CA HIS A 540 -22.27 -32.72 -11.04
C HIS A 540 -23.19 -32.07 -12.07
N THR A 541 -23.89 -32.92 -12.80
CA THR A 541 -25.17 -32.58 -13.42
C THR A 541 -26.23 -33.23 -12.53
N PRO A 542 -27.27 -32.52 -12.06
CA PRO A 542 -28.37 -33.16 -11.35
C PRO A 542 -29.12 -34.04 -12.35
N GLU A 543 -29.26 -35.33 -12.06
CA GLU A 543 -30.19 -36.20 -12.77
C GLU A 543 -31.59 -35.60 -12.65
N ALA A 544 -32.20 -35.27 -13.80
CA ALA A 544 -33.61 -34.96 -13.88
C ALA A 544 -34.38 -36.24 -13.50
N GLY A 545 -35.03 -36.20 -12.34
CA GLY A 545 -35.88 -37.29 -11.88
C GLY A 545 -37.08 -37.45 -12.80
N ASP A 546 -37.22 -38.66 -13.35
CA ASP A 546 -38.45 -39.16 -13.94
C ASP A 546 -39.57 -39.14 -12.88
N THR A 547 -40.54 -38.24 -13.05
CA THR A 547 -41.84 -38.37 -12.39
C THR A 547 -42.68 -39.37 -13.18
N GLN A 548 -42.80 -40.58 -12.64
CA GLN A 548 -43.89 -41.48 -12.99
C GLN A 548 -45.20 -40.96 -12.39
N GLU A 549 -46.15 -40.73 -13.27
CA GLU A 549 -47.59 -40.65 -12.98
C GLU A 549 -48.05 -41.99 -12.40
N GLU A 550 -48.52 -41.98 -11.15
CA GLU A 550 -49.34 -43.07 -10.62
C GLU A 550 -50.66 -42.48 -10.13
N SER A 551 -51.69 -42.72 -10.94
CA SER A 551 -53.10 -42.54 -10.66
C SER A 551 -53.57 -43.56 -9.62
N ALA A 552 -54.29 -43.11 -8.59
CA ALA A 552 -55.26 -43.94 -7.89
C ALA A 552 -56.37 -43.09 -7.25
N GLU A 553 -57.59 -43.53 -7.52
CA GLU A 553 -58.85 -43.25 -6.81
C GLU A 553 -58.80 -43.62 -5.32
#